data_AF-A0A410PZN0-F1
#
_entry.id   AF-A0A410PZN0-F1
#
_cell.length_a   1.000
_cell.length_b   1.000
_cell.length_c   1.000
_cell.angle_alpha   90.00
_cell.angle_beta   90.00
_cell.angle_gamma   90.00
#
_symmetry.space_group_name_H-M   'P 1'
#
loop_
_entity.id
_entity.type
_entity.pdbx_description
1 polymer ?
#
loop_
_entity_poly.entity_id
_entity_poly.type
_entity_poly.pdbx_seq_one_letter_code
_entity_poly.pdbx_strand_id
1 'polypeptide(L)'
;MSRHSAVETMLKKYGSTASLNGTQVKAVIRPLQIQSGADSSLTGGDSGLCYRYTGPAGCRLSSGDTLVSDGLTYSVRRSGTAVLGGEALYEWAVLKELPVSADTEIVLLSTDGTALAHAKGYESKILRDGCEIRSWGEGSPAEIGEGETSYELTLYDVLPENGISFSSLGEFLVEIRGTARTEAYSGCRVKDETEKGGRLLPPHRSLLILAAEKTEEAVS
;
A
#
# COMPACT_ATOMS: atom_id res chain seq x y z
N MET A 1 38.76 5.23 -12.33
CA MET A 1 37.44 4.80 -11.85
C MET A 1 36.61 6.03 -11.52
N SER A 2 35.36 6.11 -12.00
CA SER A 2 34.43 7.16 -11.58
C SER A 2 33.87 6.85 -10.18
N ARG A 3 33.35 7.86 -9.49
CA ARG A 3 32.74 7.69 -8.16
C ARG A 3 31.53 6.76 -8.23
N HIS A 4 30.70 6.91 -9.27
CA HIS A 4 29.59 6.00 -9.55
C HIS A 4 30.06 4.53 -9.69
N SER A 5 31.10 4.27 -10.49
CA SER A 5 31.61 2.89 -10.69
C SER A 5 32.15 2.25 -9.40
N ALA A 6 32.71 3.06 -8.49
CA ALA A 6 33.17 2.58 -7.20
C ALA A 6 32.00 2.17 -6.29
N VAL A 7 30.91 2.95 -6.28
CA VAL A 7 29.69 2.64 -5.52
C VAL A 7 29.02 1.38 -6.06
N GLU A 8 28.87 1.24 -7.38
CA GLU A 8 28.34 0.01 -7.97
C GLU A 8 29.18 -1.22 -7.59
N THR A 9 30.51 -1.09 -7.61
CA THR A 9 31.40 -2.18 -7.21
C THR A 9 31.23 -2.55 -5.74
N MET A 10 31.07 -1.55 -4.87
CA MET A 10 30.77 -1.76 -3.45
C MET A 10 29.44 -2.49 -3.26
N LEU A 11 28.37 -2.04 -3.93
CA LEU A 11 27.05 -2.67 -3.84
C LEU A 11 27.07 -4.11 -4.35
N LYS A 12 27.74 -4.37 -5.48
CA LYS A 12 27.90 -5.74 -6.01
C LYS A 12 28.64 -6.66 -5.05
N LYS A 13 29.64 -6.15 -4.33
CA LYS A 13 30.48 -6.94 -3.42
C LYS A 13 29.87 -7.16 -2.03
N TYR A 14 29.17 -6.16 -1.49
CA TYR A 14 28.72 -6.14 -0.10
C TYR A 14 27.20 -6.07 0.07
N GLY A 15 26.44 -5.84 -1.00
CA GLY A 15 24.99 -5.74 -0.95
C GLY A 15 24.29 -7.09 -0.88
N SER A 16 23.24 -7.16 -0.07
CA SER A 16 22.22 -8.21 -0.14
C SER A 16 21.36 -8.02 -1.39
N THR A 17 20.70 -9.09 -1.82
CA THR A 17 19.70 -8.99 -2.88
C THR A 17 18.44 -8.36 -2.28
N ALA A 18 17.96 -7.29 -2.90
CA ALA A 18 16.69 -6.64 -2.58
C ALA A 18 15.79 -6.66 -3.81
N SER A 19 14.51 -6.93 -3.62
CA SER A 19 13.48 -6.84 -4.66
C SER A 19 12.69 -5.55 -4.48
N LEU A 20 12.65 -4.74 -5.53
CA LEU A 20 11.92 -3.48 -5.60
C LEU A 20 10.96 -3.57 -6.80
N ASN A 21 9.65 -3.56 -6.57
CA ASN A 21 8.64 -3.62 -7.63
C ASN A 21 8.93 -4.73 -8.66
N GLY A 22 9.34 -5.92 -8.20
CA GLY A 22 9.72 -7.07 -9.04
C GLY A 22 11.13 -7.04 -9.63
N THR A 23 11.87 -5.94 -9.49
CA THR A 23 13.26 -5.81 -9.96
C THR A 23 14.26 -6.15 -8.86
N GLN A 24 15.17 -7.09 -9.12
CA GLN A 24 16.23 -7.42 -8.18
C GLN A 24 17.44 -6.50 -8.32
N VAL A 25 17.90 -5.96 -7.20
CA VAL A 25 19.08 -5.10 -7.11
C VAL A 25 19.99 -5.52 -5.96
N LYS A 26 21.27 -5.14 -6.05
CA LYS A 26 22.21 -5.28 -4.94
C LYS A 26 22.20 -4.01 -4.10
N ALA A 27 21.80 -4.15 -2.85
CA ALA A 27 21.65 -3.02 -1.93
C ALA A 27 22.17 -3.35 -0.54
N VAL A 28 22.61 -2.33 0.18
CA VAL A 28 22.97 -2.44 1.60
C VAL A 28 21.81 -1.90 2.42
N ILE A 29 21.25 -2.74 3.29
CA ILE A 29 20.23 -2.38 4.26
C ILE A 29 20.84 -2.53 5.65
N ARG A 30 20.73 -1.49 6.47
CA ARG A 30 21.29 -1.49 7.83
C ARG A 30 20.39 -0.73 8.79
N PRO A 31 20.39 -1.06 10.09
CA PRO A 31 19.72 -0.25 11.10
C PRO A 31 20.17 1.22 10.99
N LEU A 32 19.21 2.13 10.99
CA LEU A 32 19.49 3.56 11.03
C LEU A 32 19.78 3.92 12.49
N GLN A 33 21.05 4.15 12.82
CA GLN A 33 21.41 4.67 14.13
C GLN A 33 21.01 6.14 14.21
N ILE A 34 19.94 6.41 14.98
CA ILE A 34 19.46 7.76 15.27
C ILE A 34 20.47 8.42 16.20
N GLN A 35 21.35 9.26 15.65
CA GLN A 35 22.23 10.10 16.47
C GLN A 35 21.50 11.42 16.73
N SER A 36 20.88 11.52 17.91
CA SER A 36 20.32 12.72 18.57
C SER A 36 19.78 13.88 17.70
N GLY A 37 18.49 14.17 17.87
CA GLY A 37 17.90 15.50 17.75
C GLY A 37 17.53 15.99 16.34
N ALA A 38 18.33 15.70 15.32
CA ALA A 38 18.05 16.14 13.94
C ALA A 38 17.12 15.17 13.15
N ASP A 39 17.06 13.92 13.59
CA ASP A 39 16.45 12.80 12.86
C ASP A 39 15.01 12.46 13.27
N SER A 40 14.43 13.14 14.27
CA SER A 40 13.01 12.94 14.66
C SER A 40 12.03 13.29 13.53
N SER A 41 12.44 14.21 12.65
CA SER A 41 11.75 14.56 11.39
C SER A 41 11.87 13.48 10.30
N LEU A 42 12.86 12.58 10.39
CA LEU A 42 13.10 11.51 9.40
C LEU A 42 12.26 10.26 9.67
N THR A 43 11.93 10.00 10.94
CA THR A 43 11.09 8.86 11.34
C THR A 43 9.63 9.23 11.55
N GLY A 44 9.27 10.52 11.47
CA GLY A 44 7.90 11.00 11.68
C GLY A 44 7.40 10.83 13.12
N GLY A 45 8.31 10.74 14.10
CA GLY A 45 7.96 10.54 15.51
C GLY A 45 7.65 9.09 15.91
N ASP A 46 7.81 8.14 15.00
CA ASP A 46 7.55 6.71 15.25
C ASP A 46 8.76 6.07 15.97
N SER A 47 8.53 5.39 17.10
CA SER A 47 9.58 4.83 17.97
C SER A 47 10.12 3.48 17.48
N GLY A 48 9.70 3.03 16.30
CA GLY A 48 10.12 1.75 15.70
C GLY A 48 11.53 1.80 15.10
N LEU A 49 12.18 0.63 15.03
CA LEU A 49 13.45 0.46 14.33
C LEU A 49 13.28 0.83 12.85
N CYS A 50 14.00 1.87 12.42
CA CYS A 50 14.10 2.26 11.03
C CYS A 50 15.40 1.73 10.42
N TYR A 51 15.39 1.50 9.11
CA TYR A 51 16.55 1.01 8.38
C TYR A 51 16.93 1.99 7.27
N ARG A 52 18.21 2.03 6.92
CA ARG A 52 18.72 2.77 5.78
C ARG A 52 19.02 1.83 4.64
N TYR A 53 18.37 2.08 3.52
CA TYR A 53 18.67 1.49 2.22
C TYR A 53 19.73 2.32 1.49
N THR A 54 20.64 1.64 0.80
CA THR A 54 21.58 2.22 -0.16
C THR A 54 21.67 1.28 -1.35
N GLY A 55 21.22 1.73 -2.53
CA GLY A 55 21.13 0.92 -3.74
C GLY A 55 21.63 1.63 -4.99
N PRO A 56 21.61 0.95 -6.15
CA PRO A 56 22.18 1.48 -7.38
C PRO A 56 21.50 2.78 -7.82
N ALA A 57 22.25 3.68 -8.45
CA ALA A 57 21.67 4.88 -9.04
C ALA A 57 20.64 4.52 -10.13
N GLY A 58 19.54 5.27 -10.22
CA GLY A 58 18.47 5.03 -11.21
C GLY A 58 17.39 4.04 -10.76
N CYS A 59 17.63 3.27 -9.69
CA CYS A 59 16.61 2.42 -9.06
C CYS A 59 15.80 3.22 -8.04
N ARG A 60 15.06 4.23 -8.51
CA ARG A 60 14.32 5.16 -7.64
C ARG A 60 13.23 4.45 -6.84
N LEU A 61 13.12 4.83 -5.58
CA LEU A 61 12.03 4.44 -4.70
C LEU A 61 11.13 5.64 -4.43
N SER A 62 9.85 5.39 -4.22
CA SER A 62 8.86 6.36 -3.79
C SER A 62 8.37 6.06 -2.38
N SER A 63 7.88 7.07 -1.67
CA SER A 63 7.25 6.85 -0.37
C SER A 63 6.00 5.97 -0.55
N GLY A 64 5.86 4.97 0.32
CA GLY A 64 4.82 3.95 0.24
C GLY A 64 5.15 2.77 -0.68
N ASP A 65 6.32 2.72 -1.33
CA ASP A 65 6.76 1.52 -2.03
C ASP A 65 7.11 0.41 -1.03
N THR A 66 7.03 -0.84 -1.50
CA THR A 66 7.42 -2.01 -0.72
C THR A 66 8.76 -2.57 -1.24
N LEU A 67 9.65 -2.89 -0.31
CA LEU A 67 10.95 -3.49 -0.60
C LEU A 67 11.09 -4.79 0.18
N VAL A 68 11.55 -5.86 -0.48
CA VAL A 68 11.79 -7.16 0.15
C VAL A 68 13.28 -7.49 0.12
N SER A 69 13.85 -7.87 1.26
CA SER A 69 15.25 -8.31 1.34
C SER A 69 15.46 -9.22 2.55
N ASP A 70 16.23 -10.28 2.37
CA ASP A 70 16.57 -11.26 3.43
C ASP A 70 15.34 -11.81 4.19
N GLY A 71 14.23 -12.01 3.47
CA GLY A 71 12.96 -12.52 4.02
C GLY A 71 12.13 -11.49 4.78
N LEU A 72 12.62 -10.25 4.89
CA LEU A 72 11.92 -9.14 5.53
C LEU A 72 11.30 -8.22 4.49
N THR A 73 10.12 -7.70 4.82
CA THR A 73 9.39 -6.75 3.98
C THR A 73 9.42 -5.38 4.63
N TYR A 74 9.66 -4.35 3.84
CA TYR A 74 9.83 -2.98 4.32
C TYR A 74 8.93 -2.03 3.54
N SER A 75 8.35 -1.06 4.24
CA SER A 75 7.73 0.12 3.63
C SER A 75 8.76 1.24 3.49
N VAL A 76 8.81 1.85 2.32
CA VAL A 76 9.62 3.05 2.07
C VAL A 76 8.92 4.25 2.69
N ARG A 77 9.55 4.87 3.69
CA ARG A 77 9.02 6.09 4.32
C ARG A 77 9.48 7.34 3.61
N ARG A 78 10.75 7.35 3.23
CA ARG A 78 11.39 8.45 2.53
C ARG A 78 12.47 7.92 1.62
N SER A 79 12.70 8.60 0.52
CA SER A 79 13.74 8.26 -0.43
C SER A 79 14.42 9.52 -0.98
N GLY A 80 15.54 9.30 -1.66
CA GLY A 80 16.20 10.31 -2.45
C GLY A 80 17.43 9.77 -3.16
N THR A 81 17.99 10.59 -4.04
CA THR A 81 19.21 10.26 -4.78
C THR A 81 20.38 11.02 -4.18
N ALA A 82 21.49 10.32 -3.91
CA ALA A 82 22.75 10.96 -3.57
C ALA A 82 23.44 11.43 -4.86
N VAL A 83 23.61 12.74 -5.00
CA VAL A 83 24.22 13.37 -6.17
C VAL A 83 25.50 14.08 -5.75
N LEU A 84 26.56 13.94 -6.55
CA LEU A 84 27.81 14.68 -6.34
C LEU A 84 28.33 15.20 -7.68
N GLY A 85 28.52 16.51 -7.79
CA GLY A 85 28.98 17.13 -9.04
C GLY A 85 28.00 16.91 -10.22
N GLY A 86 26.70 16.80 -9.94
CA GLY A 86 25.67 16.51 -10.96
C GLY A 86 25.52 15.04 -11.34
N GLU A 87 26.43 14.16 -10.91
CA GLU A 87 26.37 12.72 -11.12
C GLU A 87 25.59 12.04 -9.99
N ALA A 88 24.54 11.29 -10.33
CA ALA A 88 23.85 10.42 -9.38
C ALA A 88 24.76 9.26 -9.01
N LEU A 89 24.98 9.04 -7.71
CA LEU A 89 25.90 8.01 -7.21
C LEU A 89 25.17 6.77 -6.69
N TYR A 90 24.07 6.96 -5.97
CA TYR A 90 23.23 5.90 -5.42
C TYR A 90 21.86 6.43 -5.01
N GLU A 91 20.89 5.53 -4.90
CA GLU A 91 19.60 5.81 -4.29
C GLU A 91 19.65 5.45 -2.81
N TRP A 92 19.03 6.26 -1.96
CA TRP A 92 18.87 5.97 -0.53
C TRP A 92 17.40 6.01 -0.13
N ALA A 93 17.06 5.23 0.88
CA ALA A 93 15.74 5.30 1.50
C ALA A 93 15.80 5.05 3.01
N VAL A 94 14.82 5.61 3.72
CA VAL A 94 14.47 5.23 5.09
C VAL A 94 13.33 4.24 5.00
N LEU A 95 13.56 3.08 5.58
CA LEU A 95 12.67 1.94 5.54
C LEU A 95 12.09 1.67 6.94
N LYS A 96 10.85 1.22 6.98
CA LYS A 96 10.25 0.64 8.19
C LYS A 96 9.86 -0.80 7.89
N GLU A 97 10.33 -1.72 8.70
CA GLU A 97 9.95 -3.13 8.62
C GLU A 97 8.44 -3.28 8.81
N LEU A 98 7.83 -4.09 7.96
CA LEU A 98 6.41 -4.41 7.99
C LEU A 98 6.21 -5.75 8.68
N PRO A 99 5.22 -5.87 9.59
CA PRO A 99 4.86 -7.16 10.16
C PRO A 99 4.36 -8.10 9.06
N VAL A 100 4.44 -9.41 9.31
CA VAL A 100 3.98 -10.46 8.38
C VAL A 100 2.47 -10.39 8.07
N SER A 101 1.70 -9.69 8.90
CA SER A 101 0.28 -9.45 8.68
C SER A 101 -0.02 -8.12 7.96
N ALA A 102 1.00 -7.40 7.49
CA ALA A 102 0.82 -6.11 6.84
C ALA A 102 0.25 -6.29 5.43
N ASP A 103 -0.74 -5.47 5.11
CA ASP A 103 -1.18 -5.23 3.75
C ASP A 103 -0.12 -4.35 3.06
N THR A 104 0.33 -4.77 1.88
CA THR A 104 1.44 -4.15 1.13
C THR A 104 0.95 -3.47 -0.13
N GLU A 105 -0.18 -3.89 -0.68
CA GLU A 105 -0.74 -3.35 -1.91
C GLU A 105 -2.27 -3.41 -1.89
N ILE A 106 -2.92 -2.35 -2.39
CA ILE A 106 -4.36 -2.30 -2.62
C ILE A 106 -4.57 -1.95 -4.09
N VAL A 107 -5.19 -2.86 -4.85
CA VAL A 107 -5.38 -2.71 -6.30
C VAL A 107 -6.85 -2.84 -6.64
N LEU A 108 -7.34 -1.92 -7.47
CA LEU A 108 -8.63 -2.07 -8.14
C LEU A 108 -8.35 -2.75 -9.47
N LEU A 109 -8.99 -3.90 -9.70
CA LEU A 109 -8.85 -4.68 -10.91
C LEU A 109 -10.15 -4.68 -11.70
N SER A 110 -10.03 -4.57 -13.01
CA SER A 110 -11.13 -4.84 -13.93
C SER A 110 -11.53 -6.32 -13.87
N THR A 111 -12.71 -6.67 -14.38
CA THR A 111 -13.16 -8.07 -14.49
C THR A 111 -12.22 -8.95 -15.33
N ASP A 112 -11.38 -8.35 -16.16
CA ASP A 112 -10.33 -9.04 -16.94
C ASP A 112 -8.97 -9.14 -16.22
N GLY A 113 -8.87 -8.64 -14.98
CA GLY A 113 -7.64 -8.63 -14.18
C GLY A 113 -6.70 -7.44 -14.46
N THR A 114 -7.06 -6.51 -15.33
CA THR A 114 -6.25 -5.31 -15.59
C THR A 114 -6.31 -4.35 -14.41
N ALA A 115 -5.15 -3.82 -13.98
CA ALA A 115 -5.09 -2.80 -12.94
C ALA A 115 -5.74 -1.48 -13.40
N LEU A 116 -6.73 -1.03 -12.64
CA LEU A 116 -7.49 0.21 -12.86
C LEU A 116 -6.99 1.35 -11.97
N ALA A 117 -6.58 1.03 -10.74
CA ALA A 117 -6.07 2.01 -9.79
C ALA A 117 -5.37 1.32 -8.61
N HIS A 118 -4.58 2.10 -7.88
CA HIS A 118 -3.97 1.69 -6.61
C HIS A 118 -4.44 2.62 -5.48
N ALA A 119 -4.60 2.09 -4.27
CA ALA A 119 -4.88 2.89 -3.07
C ALA A 119 -3.75 2.76 -2.05
N LYS A 120 -3.60 3.74 -1.14
CA LYS A 120 -2.60 3.69 -0.06
C LYS A 120 -3.16 3.26 1.29
N GLY A 121 -4.48 3.26 1.45
CA GLY A 121 -5.13 2.80 2.66
C GLY A 121 -6.59 2.45 2.42
N TYR A 122 -7.18 1.74 3.37
CA TYR A 122 -8.59 1.41 3.34
C TYR A 122 -9.19 1.29 4.74
N GLU A 123 -10.51 1.42 4.80
CA GLU A 123 -11.35 0.95 5.90
C GLU A 123 -12.44 0.06 5.31
N SER A 124 -12.75 -1.05 5.99
CA SER A 124 -13.83 -1.94 5.58
C SER A 124 -14.88 -2.08 6.69
N LYS A 125 -16.14 -2.17 6.27
CA LYS A 125 -17.30 -2.34 7.13
C LYS A 125 -18.19 -3.44 6.58
N ILE A 126 -18.61 -4.35 7.46
CA ILE A 126 -19.60 -5.37 7.11
C ILE A 126 -20.98 -4.74 7.25
N LEU A 127 -21.78 -4.83 6.19
CA LEU A 127 -23.19 -4.48 6.17
C LEU A 127 -24.00 -5.77 6.23
N ARG A 128 -24.81 -5.93 7.27
CA ARG A 128 -25.78 -7.02 7.38
C ARG A 128 -27.16 -6.41 7.48
N ASP A 129 -28.01 -6.71 6.51
CA ASP A 129 -29.41 -6.31 6.60
C ASP A 129 -30.16 -7.42 7.32
N GLY A 130 -30.41 -7.25 8.63
CA GLY A 130 -31.16 -8.22 9.43
C GLY A 130 -32.66 -7.92 9.34
N CYS A 131 -33.49 -8.95 9.22
CA CYS A 131 -34.93 -8.76 9.20
C CYS A 131 -35.53 -9.05 10.58
N GLU A 132 -36.29 -8.10 11.13
CA GLU A 132 -37.03 -8.33 12.38
C GLU A 132 -38.17 -9.34 12.16
N ILE A 133 -38.11 -10.47 12.84
CA ILE A 133 -39.18 -11.46 12.86
C ILE A 133 -40.06 -11.16 14.07
N ARG A 134 -41.32 -10.82 13.81
CA ARG A 134 -42.31 -10.46 14.82
C ARG A 134 -43.42 -11.50 14.91
N SER A 135 -43.67 -11.98 16.12
CA SER A 135 -44.86 -12.77 16.44
C SER A 135 -46.08 -11.86 16.46
N TRP A 136 -47.23 -12.37 15.99
CA TRP A 136 -48.46 -11.58 15.93
C TRP A 136 -48.94 -11.21 17.35
N GLY A 137 -49.05 -9.91 17.63
CA GLY A 137 -49.57 -9.38 18.90
C GLY A 137 -48.52 -8.91 19.92
N GLU A 138 -47.21 -9.10 19.64
CA GLU A 138 -46.14 -8.59 20.49
C GLU A 138 -45.59 -7.24 20.01
N GLY A 139 -45.20 -6.39 20.96
CA GLY A 139 -44.66 -5.05 20.67
C GLY A 139 -43.16 -5.01 20.38
N SER A 140 -42.45 -6.13 20.59
CA SER A 140 -41.00 -6.27 20.36
C SER A 140 -40.71 -7.45 19.43
N PRO A 141 -39.65 -7.39 18.60
CA PRO A 141 -39.22 -8.53 17.77
C PRO A 141 -38.90 -9.75 18.63
N ALA A 142 -39.31 -10.92 18.15
CA ALA A 142 -38.98 -12.19 18.78
C ALA A 142 -37.57 -12.66 18.37
N GLU A 143 -37.16 -12.32 17.15
CA GLU A 143 -35.87 -12.70 16.57
C GLU A 143 -35.44 -11.69 15.49
N ILE A 144 -34.14 -11.63 15.20
CA ILE A 144 -33.60 -11.00 14.00
C ILE A 144 -33.12 -12.11 13.07
N GLY A 145 -33.81 -12.30 11.95
CA GLY A 145 -33.39 -13.24 10.92
C GLY A 145 -32.11 -12.77 10.23
N GLU A 146 -31.25 -13.71 9.87
CA GLU A 146 -30.09 -13.42 9.02
C GLU A 146 -30.57 -12.90 7.66
N GLY A 147 -29.96 -11.80 7.21
CA GLY A 147 -30.12 -11.35 5.83
C GLY A 147 -28.79 -11.12 5.16
N GLU A 148 -28.84 -10.55 3.97
CA GLU A 148 -27.73 -10.54 3.04
C GLU A 148 -26.54 -9.76 3.62
N THR A 149 -25.35 -10.36 3.51
CA THR A 149 -24.11 -9.73 3.93
C THR A 149 -23.49 -9.07 2.71
N SER A 150 -23.27 -7.76 2.79
CA SER A 150 -22.49 -6.98 1.84
C SER A 150 -21.38 -6.22 2.58
N TYR A 151 -20.49 -5.59 1.83
CA TYR A 151 -19.33 -4.89 2.39
C TYR A 151 -19.27 -3.47 1.85
N GLU A 152 -18.91 -2.53 2.72
CA GLU A 152 -18.61 -1.15 2.36
C GLU A 152 -17.12 -0.91 2.60
N LEU A 153 -16.40 -0.47 1.56
CA LEU A 153 -14.98 -0.12 1.64
C LEU A 153 -14.79 1.38 1.38
N THR A 154 -14.02 2.03 2.24
CA THR A 154 -13.51 3.37 1.98
C THR A 154 -12.04 3.26 1.63
N LEU A 155 -11.66 3.64 0.41
CA LEU A 155 -10.27 3.67 -0.04
C LEU A 155 -9.71 5.08 0.04
N TYR A 156 -8.43 5.20 0.42
CA TYR A 156 -7.71 6.45 0.61
C TYR A 156 -6.53 6.59 -0.34
N ASP A 157 -6.29 7.83 -0.79
CA ASP A 157 -5.24 8.20 -1.73
C ASP A 157 -5.23 7.33 -2.99
N VAL A 158 -6.39 7.25 -3.64
CA VAL A 158 -6.58 6.44 -4.84
C VAL A 158 -5.91 7.11 -6.04
N LEU A 159 -4.99 6.37 -6.67
CA LEU A 159 -4.23 6.75 -7.85
C LEU A 159 -4.75 5.95 -9.06
N PRO A 160 -5.43 6.58 -10.02
CA PRO A 160 -5.91 5.89 -11.21
C PRO A 160 -4.77 5.50 -12.14
N GLU A 161 -4.87 4.30 -12.72
CA GLU A 161 -4.06 3.90 -13.87
C GLU A 161 -4.60 4.53 -15.15
N ASN A 162 -3.70 4.93 -16.05
CA ASN A 162 -4.02 5.44 -17.39
C ASN A 162 -5.11 6.54 -17.47
N GLY A 163 -5.31 7.31 -16.39
CA GLY A 163 -6.31 8.39 -16.35
C GLY A 163 -7.77 7.94 -16.36
N ILE A 164 -8.06 6.72 -15.88
CA ILE A 164 -9.43 6.19 -15.78
C ILE A 164 -10.31 7.11 -14.92
N SER A 165 -11.57 7.27 -15.33
CA SER A 165 -12.61 7.95 -14.54
C SER A 165 -13.40 6.94 -13.71
N PHE A 166 -13.45 7.17 -12.39
CA PHE A 166 -14.13 6.27 -11.46
C PHE A 166 -15.66 6.33 -11.56
N SER A 167 -16.21 7.48 -11.96
CA SER A 167 -17.66 7.67 -12.13
C SER A 167 -18.30 6.80 -13.21
N SER A 168 -17.50 6.31 -14.17
CA SER A 168 -17.95 5.45 -15.28
C SER A 168 -17.51 4.01 -15.12
N LEU A 169 -16.90 3.64 -13.99
CA LEU A 169 -16.53 2.26 -13.73
C LEU A 169 -17.80 1.42 -13.60
N GLY A 170 -17.82 0.32 -14.35
CA GLY A 170 -18.78 -0.75 -14.14
C GLY A 170 -18.42 -1.54 -12.88
N GLU A 171 -18.70 -2.82 -12.92
CA GLU A 171 -18.30 -3.73 -11.85
C GLU A 171 -16.79 -4.00 -11.90
N PHE A 172 -16.15 -4.07 -10.74
CA PHE A 172 -14.73 -4.33 -10.60
C PHE A 172 -14.43 -5.17 -9.35
N LEU A 173 -13.16 -5.47 -9.13
CA LEU A 173 -12.65 -6.22 -7.99
C LEU A 173 -11.69 -5.32 -7.20
N VAL A 174 -11.70 -5.42 -5.87
CA VAL A 174 -10.65 -4.81 -5.03
C VAL A 174 -9.83 -5.94 -4.40
N GLU A 175 -8.53 -5.95 -4.66
CA GLU A 175 -7.58 -6.85 -4.00
C GLU A 175 -6.73 -6.09 -2.99
N ILE A 176 -6.71 -6.61 -1.76
CA ILE A 176 -5.83 -6.17 -0.69
C ILE A 176 -4.81 -7.28 -0.50
N ARG A 177 -3.62 -7.05 -1.02
CA ARG A 177 -2.52 -8.01 -0.99
C ARG A 177 -1.63 -7.67 0.19
N GLY A 178 -1.40 -8.66 1.05
CA GLY A 178 -0.45 -8.59 2.14
C GLY A 178 0.64 -9.64 2.00
N THR A 179 1.56 -9.67 2.96
CA THR A 179 2.66 -10.64 2.94
C THR A 179 2.24 -12.07 3.25
N ALA A 180 1.13 -12.27 3.96
CA ALA A 180 0.64 -13.61 4.35
C ALA A 180 -0.75 -13.95 3.83
N ARG A 181 -1.49 -12.96 3.33
CA ARG A 181 -2.87 -13.13 2.88
C ARG A 181 -3.19 -12.16 1.75
N THR A 182 -4.15 -12.55 0.93
CA THR A 182 -4.80 -11.68 -0.03
C THR A 182 -6.29 -11.70 0.27
N GLU A 183 -6.88 -10.53 0.50
CA GLU A 183 -8.33 -10.37 0.58
C GLU A 183 -8.84 -9.83 -0.75
N ALA A 184 -9.89 -10.42 -1.30
CA ALA A 184 -10.53 -9.95 -2.52
C ALA A 184 -12.00 -9.61 -2.25
N TYR A 185 -12.43 -8.45 -2.74
CA TYR A 185 -13.81 -8.01 -2.71
C TYR A 185 -14.34 -8.02 -4.14
N SER A 186 -15.43 -8.75 -4.38
CA SER A 186 -16.05 -8.93 -5.70
C SER A 186 -17.39 -8.21 -5.79
N GLY A 187 -17.85 -7.99 -7.03
CA GLY A 187 -19.07 -7.20 -7.27
C GLY A 187 -18.93 -5.73 -6.87
N CYS A 188 -17.71 -5.18 -6.92
CA CYS A 188 -17.46 -3.83 -6.43
C CYS A 188 -18.06 -2.77 -7.34
N ARG A 189 -18.70 -1.76 -6.74
CA ARG A 189 -19.19 -0.56 -7.43
C ARG A 189 -18.90 0.68 -6.61
N VAL A 190 -18.51 1.75 -7.30
CA VAL A 190 -18.33 3.06 -6.67
C VAL A 190 -19.69 3.60 -6.24
N LYS A 191 -19.83 3.89 -4.95
CA LYS A 191 -21.01 4.52 -4.35
C LYS A 191 -20.84 6.03 -4.31
N ASP A 192 -19.68 6.50 -3.83
CA ASP A 192 -19.32 7.91 -3.78
C ASP A 192 -17.83 8.11 -4.08
N GLU A 193 -17.50 9.26 -4.65
CA GLU A 193 -16.13 9.71 -4.87
C GLU A 193 -15.96 11.08 -4.22
N THR A 194 -14.86 11.24 -3.47
CA THR A 194 -14.49 12.53 -2.89
C THR A 194 -13.07 12.87 -3.27
N GLU A 195 -12.86 14.11 -3.69
CA GLU A 195 -11.53 14.64 -3.97
C GLU A 195 -11.29 15.83 -3.04
N LYS A 196 -10.24 15.71 -2.22
CA LYS A 196 -9.79 16.78 -1.32
C LYS A 196 -8.44 17.25 -1.79
N GLY A 197 -8.37 18.52 -2.19
CA GLY A 197 -7.15 19.14 -2.68
C GLY A 197 -7.28 20.65 -2.61
N GLY A 198 -6.15 21.34 -2.80
CA GLY A 198 -6.12 22.80 -2.83
C GLY A 198 -5.05 23.28 -3.78
N ARG A 199 -5.00 24.60 -4.03
CA ARG A 199 -4.03 25.20 -4.98
C ARG A 199 -2.55 24.86 -4.68
N LEU A 200 -2.25 24.45 -3.45
CA LEU A 200 -0.89 24.14 -2.97
C LEU A 200 -0.71 22.69 -2.49
N LEU A 201 -1.77 21.86 -2.48
CA LEU A 201 -1.72 20.48 -1.99
C LEU A 201 -2.10 19.52 -3.12
N PRO A 202 -1.37 18.41 -3.29
CA PRO A 202 -1.75 17.39 -4.26
C PRO A 202 -3.18 16.90 -3.97
N PRO A 203 -3.97 16.60 -5.00
CA PRO A 203 -5.31 16.07 -4.82
C PRO A 203 -5.23 14.68 -4.18
N HIS A 204 -5.97 14.51 -3.09
CA HIS A 204 -6.19 13.24 -2.41
C HIS A 204 -7.58 12.75 -2.76
N ARG A 205 -7.67 11.59 -3.39
CA ARG A 205 -8.93 10.99 -3.82
C ARG A 205 -9.30 9.84 -2.89
N SER A 206 -10.55 9.82 -2.48
CA SER A 206 -11.14 8.76 -1.67
C SER A 206 -12.39 8.21 -2.36
N LEU A 207 -12.51 6.89 -2.37
CA LEU A 207 -13.65 6.18 -2.96
C LEU A 207 -14.41 5.43 -1.87
N LEU A 208 -15.73 5.58 -1.86
CA LEU A 208 -16.63 4.71 -1.13
C LEU A 208 -17.15 3.65 -2.09
N ILE A 209 -16.97 2.39 -1.76
CA ILE A 209 -17.24 1.23 -2.61
C ILE A 209 -18.19 0.30 -1.88
N LEU A 210 -19.18 -0.23 -2.60
CA LEU A 210 -19.98 -1.37 -2.15
C LEU A 210 -19.46 -2.62 -2.83
N ALA A 211 -19.30 -3.70 -2.08
CA ALA A 211 -18.92 -5.02 -2.57
C ALA A 211 -19.93 -6.08 -2.12
N ALA A 212 -20.18 -7.05 -2.99
CA ALA A 212 -21.14 -8.11 -2.75
C ALA A 212 -20.54 -9.22 -1.87
N GLU A 213 -19.30 -9.62 -2.16
CA GLU A 213 -18.65 -10.70 -1.46
C GLU A 213 -17.22 -10.33 -1.04
N LYS A 214 -16.71 -11.09 -0.06
CA LYS A 214 -15.33 -11.03 0.40
C LYS A 214 -14.78 -12.44 0.45
N THR A 215 -13.63 -12.67 -0.17
CA THR A 215 -12.82 -13.88 -0.03
C THR A 215 -11.47 -13.54 0.57
N GLU A 216 -10.88 -14.49 1.30
CA GLU A 216 -9.56 -14.37 1.89
C GLU A 216 -8.77 -15.65 1.57
N GLU A 217 -7.61 -15.48 0.95
CA GLU A 217 -6.71 -16.56 0.60
C GLU A 217 -5.37 -16.38 1.32
N ALA A 218 -4.84 -17.47 1.87
CA ALA A 218 -3.50 -17.47 2.45
C ALA A 218 -2.46 -17.48 1.32
N VAL A 219 -1.45 -16.62 1.43
CA VAL A 219 -0.31 -16.63 0.51
C VAL A 219 0.64 -17.75 0.98
N SER A 220 0.67 -18.85 0.22
CA SER A 220 1.45 -20.06 0.51
C SER A 220 2.93 -19.92 0.18
#